data_AF-A0A6G2D603-F1
#
_entry.id   AF-A0A6G2D603-F1
#
_cell.length_a   1.000
_cell.length_b   1.000
_cell.length_c   1.000
_cell.angle_alpha   90.00
_cell.angle_beta   90.00
_cell.angle_gamma   90.00
#
_symmetry.space_group_name_H-M   'P 1'
#
loop_
_entity.id
_entity.type
_entity.pdbx_description
1 polymer ?
#
loop_
_entity_poly.entity_id
_entity_poly.type
_entity_poly.pdbx_seq_one_letter_code
_entity_poly.pdbx_strand_id
1 'polypeptide(L)'
;TDPIERLKIQHGTSYGYSPSMMTAHVSISPNEQSGRQTSLDTRTNVAYFSSFGYELDVTRLSVEEKEQVREQIQFYKKYRSLLQYGDFYRINSPFSCDSASWQV
;
A
#
# COMPACT_ATOMS: atom_id res chain seq x y z
N THR A 1 8.01 4.50 5.08
CA THR A 1 6.89 3.83 4.38
C THR A 1 5.66 3.73 5.27
N ASP A 2 5.38 4.75 6.08
CA ASP A 2 4.15 4.82 6.89
C ASP A 2 2.91 4.80 5.97
N PRO A 3 1.92 3.93 6.22
CA PRO A 3 0.77 3.81 5.32
C PRO A 3 -0.17 5.01 5.37
N ILE A 4 -0.25 5.73 6.49
CA ILE A 4 -1.10 6.91 6.63
C ILE A 4 -0.49 8.10 5.87
N GLU A 5 0.82 8.33 6.01
CA GLU A 5 1.52 9.34 5.21
C GLU A 5 1.48 8.98 3.71
N ARG A 6 1.56 7.68 3.38
CA ARG A 6 1.45 7.20 2.00
C ARG A 6 0.12 7.52 1.34
N LEU A 7 -0.99 7.68 2.06
CA LEU A 7 -2.27 8.10 1.48
C LEU A 7 -2.13 9.44 0.76
N LYS A 8 -1.54 10.45 1.42
CA LYS A 8 -1.33 11.79 0.84
C LYS A 8 -0.31 11.76 -0.30
N ILE A 9 0.79 11.04 -0.10
CA ILE A 9 1.86 10.93 -1.11
C ILE A 9 1.31 10.26 -2.38
N GLN A 10 0.69 9.08 -2.29
CA GLN A 10 0.13 8.36 -3.44
C GLN A 10 -1.00 9.15 -4.10
N HIS A 11 -1.87 9.79 -3.31
CA HIS A 11 -2.92 10.64 -3.87
C HIS A 11 -2.31 11.78 -4.70
N GLY A 12 -1.33 12.51 -4.16
CA GLY A 12 -0.64 13.59 -4.88
C GLY A 12 0.11 13.11 -6.13
N THR A 13 0.89 12.04 -6.02
CA THR A 13 1.66 11.49 -7.14
C THR A 13 0.74 11.00 -8.27
N SER A 14 -0.42 10.42 -7.94
CA SER A 14 -1.39 9.91 -8.93
C SER A 14 -2.05 10.99 -9.80
N TYR A 15 -1.83 12.29 -9.54
CA TYR A 15 -2.30 13.37 -10.41
C TYR A 15 -1.48 13.48 -11.71
N GLY A 16 -0.18 13.16 -11.65
CA GLY A 16 0.73 13.29 -12.80
C GLY A 16 1.21 11.96 -13.36
N TYR A 17 1.08 10.86 -12.61
CA TYR A 17 1.68 9.57 -12.93
C TYR A 17 0.71 8.42 -12.67
N SER A 18 0.77 7.36 -13.47
CA SER A 18 -0.04 6.16 -13.28
C SER A 18 0.42 5.34 -12.06
N PRO A 19 -0.44 4.49 -11.47
CA PRO A 19 -0.05 3.58 -10.40
C PRO A 19 1.18 2.71 -10.72
N SER A 20 1.33 2.27 -11.97
CA SER A 20 2.50 1.51 -12.44
C SER A 20 3.84 2.24 -12.34
N MET A 21 3.84 3.58 -12.27
CA MET A 21 5.04 4.41 -12.13
C MET A 21 5.41 4.71 -10.67
N MET A 22 4.58 4.27 -9.71
CA MET A 22 4.82 4.44 -8.28
C MET A 22 5.22 3.11 -7.67
N THR A 23 6.18 3.11 -6.73
CA THR A 23 6.48 1.93 -5.90
C THR A 23 6.01 2.16 -4.49
N ALA A 24 5.36 1.16 -3.88
CA ALA A 24 5.01 1.17 -2.45
C ALA A 24 5.30 -0.18 -1.82
N HIS A 25 6.01 -0.14 -0.69
CA HIS A 25 6.41 -1.33 0.04
C HIS A 25 5.72 -1.40 1.40
N VAL A 26 5.35 -2.62 1.79
CA VAL A 26 4.97 -2.96 3.17
C VAL A 26 6.24 -3.09 4.00
N SER A 27 6.41 -2.21 5.00
CA SER A 27 7.56 -2.22 5.91
C SER A 27 7.18 -2.65 7.32
N ILE A 28 8.15 -2.71 8.24
CA ILE A 28 7.93 -2.96 9.67
C ILE A 28 7.00 -1.92 10.34
N SER A 29 6.45 -2.32 11.49
CA SER A 29 5.60 -1.52 12.38
C SER A 29 6.05 -1.77 13.84
N PRO A 30 6.33 -0.74 14.67
CA PRO A 30 6.19 0.70 14.40
C PRO A 30 7.04 1.19 13.21
N ASN A 31 6.51 2.14 12.44
CA ASN A 31 7.22 2.66 11.26
C ASN A 31 8.46 3.47 11.68
N GLU A 32 9.57 3.31 10.97
CA GLU A 32 10.87 3.93 11.32
C GLU A 32 10.92 5.45 11.13
N GLN A 33 10.11 6.01 10.21
CA GLN A 33 10.10 7.44 9.93
C GLN A 33 9.13 8.20 10.84
N SER A 34 7.96 7.62 11.13
CA SER A 34 6.89 8.29 11.87
C SER A 34 6.71 7.79 13.31
N GLY A 35 7.26 6.62 13.65
CA GLY A 35 6.99 5.92 14.91
C GLY A 35 5.58 5.33 15.02
N ARG A 36 4.73 5.45 13.99
CA ARG A 36 3.32 5.03 14.05
C ARG A 36 3.21 3.51 14.02
N GLN A 37 2.40 2.97 14.93
CA GLN A 37 2.00 1.56 14.89
C GLN A 37 0.77 1.40 13.99
N THR A 38 0.86 0.49 13.02
CA THR A 38 -0.22 0.15 12.09
C THR A 38 -0.29 -1.36 11.85
N SER A 39 -1.48 -1.87 11.51
CA SER A 39 -1.68 -3.30 11.21
C SER A 39 -0.98 -3.69 9.91
N LEU A 40 -0.69 -4.99 9.73
CA LEU A 40 -0.16 -5.48 8.46
C LEU A 40 -1.15 -5.29 7.30
N ASP A 41 -2.44 -5.48 7.58
CA ASP A 41 -3.52 -5.29 6.61
C ASP A 41 -3.57 -3.85 6.07
N THR A 42 -3.58 -2.83 6.95
CA THR A 42 -3.58 -1.42 6.53
C THR A 42 -2.35 -1.08 5.70
N ARG A 43 -1.16 -1.54 6.10
CA ARG A 43 0.09 -1.33 5.34
C ARG A 43 0.00 -1.90 3.94
N THR A 44 -0.60 -3.09 3.81
CA THR A 44 -0.73 -3.78 2.54
C THR A 44 -1.77 -3.13 1.63
N ASN A 45 -2.94 -2.81 2.17
CA ASN A 45 -4.03 -2.19 1.40
C ASN A 45 -3.62 -0.86 0.77
N VAL A 46 -2.80 -0.06 1.47
CA VAL A 46 -2.24 1.17 0.89
C VAL A 46 -1.22 0.87 -0.21
N ALA A 47 -0.39 -0.17 -0.05
CA ALA A 47 0.67 -0.48 -0.99
C ALA A 47 0.17 -1.10 -2.32
N TYR A 48 -1.01 -1.74 -2.35
CA TYR A 48 -1.53 -2.41 -3.54
C TYR A 48 -1.72 -1.50 -4.77
N PHE A 49 -2.01 -0.22 -4.59
CA PHE A 49 -2.27 0.72 -5.69
C PHE A 49 -0.99 1.36 -6.21
N SER A 50 0.01 0.50 -6.46
CA SER A 50 1.35 0.85 -6.92
C SER A 50 2.05 -0.41 -7.48
N SER A 51 3.29 -0.29 -7.91
CA SER A 51 4.25 -1.41 -7.95
C SER A 51 4.55 -1.88 -6.52
N PHE A 52 3.84 -2.94 -6.12
CA PHE A 52 3.82 -3.49 -4.75
C PHE A 52 5.06 -4.30 -4.41
N GLY A 53 5.53 -4.17 -3.17
CA GLY A 53 6.63 -4.98 -2.63
C GLY A 53 6.67 -5.01 -1.10
N TYR A 54 7.72 -5.63 -0.55
CA TYR A 54 7.98 -5.71 0.88
C TYR A 54 9.37 -5.17 1.20
N GLU A 55 9.48 -4.46 2.32
CA GLU A 55 10.72 -3.86 2.83
C GLU A 55 10.79 -4.08 4.34
N LEU A 56 10.93 -5.35 4.72
CA LEU A 56 10.99 -5.81 6.10
C LEU A 56 11.82 -7.10 6.20
N ASP A 57 12.26 -7.43 7.41
CA ASP A 57 12.97 -8.68 7.69
C ASP A 57 11.99 -9.85 7.82
N VAL A 58 11.92 -10.67 6.78
CA VAL A 58 11.03 -11.85 6.71
C VAL A 58 11.37 -12.93 7.73
N THR A 59 12.58 -12.94 8.30
CA THR A 59 12.98 -13.91 9.32
C THR A 59 12.30 -13.65 10.66
N ARG A 60 11.88 -12.40 10.89
CA ARG A 60 11.25 -11.93 12.13
C ARG A 60 9.73 -12.00 12.14
N LEU A 61 9.12 -12.35 11.01
CA LEU A 61 7.67 -12.50 10.90
C LEU A 61 7.19 -13.75 11.65
N SER A 62 6.04 -13.64 12.32
CA SER A 62 5.34 -14.78 12.90
C SER A 62 4.84 -15.75 11.82
N VAL A 63 4.37 -16.93 12.21
CA VAL A 63 3.80 -17.90 11.27
C VAL A 63 2.54 -17.34 10.62
N GLU A 64 1.72 -16.64 11.41
CA GLU A 64 0.48 -15.99 10.99
C GLU A 64 0.76 -14.83 10.04
N GLU A 65 1.75 -13.98 10.36
CA GLU A 65 2.15 -12.88 9.47
C GLU A 65 2.72 -13.41 8.15
N LYS A 66 3.49 -14.50 8.17
CA LYS A 66 3.97 -15.15 6.95
C LYS A 66 2.83 -15.66 6.08
N GLU A 67 1.78 -16.20 6.69
CA GLU A 67 0.60 -16.64 5.94
C GLU A 67 -0.15 -15.45 5.33
N GLN A 68 -0.37 -14.38 6.10
CA GLN A 68 -0.93 -13.14 5.57
C GLN A 68 -0.11 -12.60 4.39
N VAL A 69 1.23 -12.58 4.49
CA VAL A 69 2.10 -12.18 3.38
C VAL A 69 1.91 -13.06 2.14
N ARG A 70 1.74 -14.39 2.31
CA ARG A 70 1.47 -15.29 1.17
C ARG A 70 0.15 -14.95 0.49
N GLU A 71 -0.91 -14.77 1.27
CA GLU A 71 -2.24 -14.40 0.76
C GLU A 71 -2.21 -13.06 0.03
N GLN A 72 -1.52 -12.07 0.59
CA GLN A 72 -1.37 -10.74 0.00
C GLN A 72 -0.61 -10.79 -1.33
N ILE A 73 0.46 -11.60 -1.41
CA ILE A 73 1.20 -11.82 -2.66
C ILE A 73 0.30 -12.48 -3.71
N GLN A 74 -0.50 -13.48 -3.31
CA GLN A 74 -1.43 -14.16 -4.23
C GLN A 74 -2.50 -13.19 -4.74
N PHE A 75 -3.09 -12.39 -3.84
CA PHE A 75 -4.05 -11.35 -4.18
C PHE A 75 -3.44 -10.34 -5.17
N TYR A 76 -2.27 -9.79 -4.85
CA TYR A 76 -1.63 -8.82 -5.73
C TYR A 76 -1.29 -9.43 -7.09
N LYS A 77 -0.76 -10.66 -7.15
CA LYS A 77 -0.48 -11.33 -8.43
C LYS A 77 -1.76 -11.53 -9.25
N LYS A 78 -2.87 -11.90 -8.62
CA LYS A 78 -4.17 -12.09 -9.28
C LYS A 78 -4.70 -10.79 -9.89
N TYR A 79 -4.56 -9.66 -9.18
CA TYR A 79 -5.12 -8.37 -9.60
C TYR A 79 -4.08 -7.37 -10.14
N ARG A 80 -2.81 -7.77 -10.30
CA ARG A 80 -1.70 -6.87 -10.65
C ARG A 80 -1.97 -6.05 -11.90
N SER A 81 -2.50 -6.69 -12.95
CA SER A 81 -2.76 -6.01 -14.22
C SER A 81 -3.78 -4.89 -14.05
N LEU A 82 -4.84 -5.13 -13.26
CA LEU A 82 -5.86 -4.14 -12.95
C LEU A 82 -5.29 -3.03 -12.06
N LEU A 83 -4.57 -3.38 -10.99
CA LEU A 83 -4.03 -2.42 -10.03
C LEU A 83 -2.95 -1.50 -10.63
N GLN A 84 -2.13 -2.00 -11.57
CA GLN A 84 -1.05 -1.22 -12.18
C GLN A 84 -1.48 -0.46 -13.44
N TYR A 85 -2.38 -1.04 -14.24
CA TYR A 85 -2.68 -0.58 -15.60
C TYR A 85 -4.18 -0.32 -15.86
N GLY A 86 -5.05 -0.53 -14.87
CA GLY A 86 -6.47 -0.18 -14.96
C GLY A 86 -6.74 1.32 -14.83
N ASP A 87 -7.99 1.70 -15.01
CA ASP A 87 -8.44 3.09 -14.90
C ASP A 87 -8.55 3.49 -13.42
N PHE A 88 -7.59 4.28 -12.94
CA PHE A 88 -7.53 4.68 -11.54
C PHE A 88 -8.38 5.92 -11.25
N TYR A 89 -9.39 5.78 -10.38
CA TYR A 89 -10.25 6.87 -9.95
C TYR A 89 -10.05 7.18 -8.46
N ARG A 90 -9.75 8.44 -8.15
CA ARG A 90 -9.79 8.97 -6.78
C ARG A 90 -11.23 9.27 -6.38
N ILE A 91 -11.66 8.81 -5.21
CA ILE A 91 -13.02 9.01 -4.69
C ILE A 91 -12.97 10.02 -3.54
N ASN A 92 -12.28 9.71 -2.44
CA ASN A 92 -12.07 10.63 -1.33
C ASN A 92 -10.61 11.09 -1.25
N SER A 93 -10.43 12.40 -1.07
CA SER A 93 -9.11 13.01 -0.91
C SER A 93 -8.70 13.05 0.58
N PRO A 94 -7.49 12.55 0.93
CA PRO A 94 -6.95 12.65 2.28
C PRO A 94 -6.55 14.09 2.70
N PHE A 95 -6.75 15.07 1.80
CA PHE A 95 -6.50 16.49 2.08
C PHE A 95 -7.75 17.24 2.50
N SER A 96 -8.94 16.74 2.16
CA SER A 96 -10.22 17.39 2.44
C SER A 96 -11.10 16.63 3.42
N CYS A 97 -10.78 15.36 3.69
CA CYS A 97 -11.58 14.46 4.52
C CYS A 97 -10.67 13.54 5.36
N ASP A 98 -11.21 12.99 6.45
CA ASP A 98 -10.51 12.03 7.32
C ASP A 98 -10.43 10.60 6.73
N SER A 99 -10.67 10.46 5.43
CA SER A 99 -10.58 9.19 4.71
C SER A 99 -9.96 9.37 3.33
N ALA A 100 -9.31 8.31 2.85
CA ALA A 100 -8.86 8.19 1.47
C ALA A 100 -9.54 6.98 0.84
N SER A 101 -10.01 7.12 -0.40
CA SER A 101 -10.57 6.01 -1.17
C SER A 101 -10.33 6.22 -2.65
N TRP A 102 -10.13 5.11 -3.35
CA TRP A 102 -9.90 5.06 -4.79
C TRP A 102 -10.37 3.70 -5.33
N GLN A 103 -10.53 3.60 -6.64
CA GLN A 103 -10.91 2.37 -7.35
C GLN A 103 -10.09 2.22 -8.64
N VAL A 104 -10.03 0.98 -9.13
CA VAL A 104 -9.48 0.58 -10.44
C VAL A 104 -10.44 -0.35 -11.17
#